data_AF-A0AAP9DZ68-F1
#
_entry.id   AF-A0AAP9DZ68-F1
#
_cell.length_a   1.000
_cell.length_b   1.000
_cell.length_c   1.000
_cell.angle_alpha   90.00
_cell.angle_beta   90.00
_cell.angle_gamma   90.00
#
_symmetry.space_group_name_H-M   'P 1'
#
loop_
_entity.id
_entity.type
_entity.pdbx_description
1 polymer ?
#
loop_
_entity_poly.entity_id
_entity_poly.type
_entity_poly.pdbx_seq_one_letter_code
_entity_poly.pdbx_strand_id
1 'polypeptide(L)'
;MMHQMPYMHHKSYMHHKPYMHHKPIVVYPVNPCVVEALMCQIGNVVILETTRGRIDGCVLDVKQDHVLLEQRKKKFFVRIAEIVWIMPE
;
A
#
# COMPACT_ATOMS: atom_id res chain seq x y z
N MET A 1 -35.53 22.97 -65.97
CA MET A 1 -34.12 22.52 -65.97
C MET A 1 -33.80 22.03 -64.57
N MET A 2 -33.54 20.72 -64.43
CA MET A 2 -33.26 20.05 -63.17
C MET A 2 -31.86 20.46 -62.67
N HIS A 3 -31.79 21.14 -61.53
CA HIS A 3 -30.51 21.33 -60.83
C HIS A 3 -30.33 20.23 -59.80
N GLN A 4 -29.36 19.36 -60.11
CA GLN A 4 -28.95 18.21 -59.33
C GLN A 4 -28.12 18.68 -58.13
N MET A 5 -28.63 18.49 -56.91
CA MET A 5 -27.87 18.77 -55.67
C MET A 5 -26.85 17.63 -55.46
N PRO A 6 -25.54 17.92 -55.31
CA PRO A 6 -24.55 16.86 -55.14
C PRO A 6 -24.62 16.24 -53.73
N TYR A 7 -24.53 14.92 -53.72
CA TYR A 7 -24.58 14.05 -52.55
C TYR A 7 -23.41 14.29 -51.58
N MET A 8 -23.71 14.06 -50.30
CA MET A 8 -22.87 14.27 -49.13
C MET A 8 -21.51 13.55 -49.16
N HIS A 9 -20.49 14.18 -48.57
CA HIS A 9 -19.33 13.44 -48.05
C HIS A 9 -19.18 13.77 -46.55
N HIS A 10 -19.87 12.98 -45.72
CA HIS A 10 -19.69 13.02 -44.27
C HIS A 10 -18.35 12.37 -43.95
N LYS A 11 -17.29 13.17 -43.75
CA LYS A 11 -16.04 12.68 -43.20
C LYS A 11 -16.30 12.30 -41.75
N SER A 12 -16.55 11.01 -41.50
CA SER A 12 -16.56 10.44 -40.17
C SER A 12 -15.18 10.67 -39.55
N TYR A 13 -15.06 11.68 -38.70
CA TYR A 13 -13.88 11.87 -37.86
C TYR A 13 -13.77 10.66 -36.95
N MET A 14 -12.87 9.73 -37.29
CA MET A 14 -12.52 8.63 -36.42
C MET A 14 -11.97 9.22 -35.12
N HIS A 15 -12.78 9.14 -34.07
CA HIS A 15 -12.37 9.48 -32.73
C HIS A 15 -11.36 8.43 -32.28
N HIS A 16 -10.07 8.70 -32.47
CA HIS A 16 -9.01 7.90 -31.88
C HIS A 16 -9.09 8.08 -30.37
N LYS A 17 -9.75 7.14 -29.67
CA LYS A 17 -9.64 7.06 -28.21
C LYS A 17 -8.15 6.84 -27.90
N PRO A 18 -7.48 7.73 -27.18
CA PRO A 18 -6.11 7.48 -26.78
C PRO A 18 -6.11 6.20 -25.94
N TYR A 19 -5.34 5.21 -26.37
CA TYR A 19 -5.06 4.04 -25.55
C TYR A 19 -4.41 4.53 -24.26
N MET A 20 -5.19 4.50 -23.17
CA MET A 20 -4.70 4.79 -21.84
C MET A 20 -3.61 3.76 -21.54
N HIS A 21 -2.36 4.20 -21.61
CA HIS A 21 -1.21 3.42 -21.16
C HIS A 21 -1.34 3.32 -19.65
N HIS A 22 -2.00 2.26 -19.16
CA HIS A 22 -2.12 2.00 -17.73
C HIS A 22 -0.74 1.62 -17.23
N LYS A 23 0.06 2.62 -16.85
CA LYS A 23 1.25 2.38 -16.04
C LYS A 23 0.80 1.56 -14.82
N PRO A 24 1.51 0.47 -14.49
CA PRO A 24 1.21 -0.28 -13.28
C PRO A 24 1.13 0.68 -12.08
N ILE A 25 -0.01 0.70 -11.39
CA ILE A 25 -0.14 1.42 -10.13
C ILE A 25 0.43 0.51 -9.06
N VAL A 26 1.57 0.90 -8.49
CA VAL A 26 2.09 0.24 -7.29
C VAL A 26 1.24 0.72 -6.11
N VAL A 27 0.44 -0.19 -5.56
CA VAL A 27 -0.31 0.05 -4.32
C VAL A 27 0.47 -0.55 -3.16
N TYR A 28 0.73 0.26 -2.14
CA TYR A 28 1.26 -0.22 -0.87
C TYR A 28 0.08 -0.36 0.10
N PRO A 29 -0.40 -1.58 0.38
CA PRO A 29 -1.49 -1.77 1.36
C PRO A 29 -1.03 -1.42 2.80
N VAL A 30 0.28 -1.29 3.01
CA VAL A 30 0.89 -0.89 4.27
C VAL A 30 1.44 0.53 4.14
N ASN A 31 1.13 1.38 5.11
CA ASN A 31 1.62 2.75 5.15
C ASN A 31 3.15 2.74 5.38
N PRO A 32 3.97 3.22 4.41
CA PRO A 32 5.43 3.18 4.51
C PRO A 32 5.97 3.81 5.79
N CYS A 33 5.32 4.86 6.30
CA CYS A 33 5.73 5.55 7.51
C CYS A 33 5.68 4.65 8.76
N VAL A 34 4.81 3.64 8.80
CA VAL A 34 4.72 2.70 9.93
C VAL A 34 5.89 1.72 9.93
N VAL A 35 6.29 1.26 8.74
CA VAL A 35 7.47 0.40 8.56
C VAL A 35 8.72 1.16 9.00
N GLU A 36 8.89 2.40 8.52
CA GLU A 36 10.01 3.27 8.91
C GLU A 36 10.04 3.53 10.42
N ALA A 37 8.88 3.83 11.03
CA ALA A 37 8.79 4.01 12.48
C ALA A 37 9.22 2.77 13.26
N LEU A 38 8.80 1.57 12.85
CA LEU A 38 9.21 0.31 13.47
C LEU A 38 10.70 0.01 13.25
N MET A 39 11.26 0.35 12.07
CA MET A 39 12.68 0.18 11.78
C MET A 39 13.54 1.02 12.74
N CYS A 40 13.10 2.23 13.10
CA CYS A 40 13.77 3.05 14.12
C CYS A 40 13.75 2.44 15.53
N GLN A 41 12.94 1.41 15.77
CA GLN A 41 12.82 0.75 17.07
C GLN A 41 13.59 -0.58 17.15
N ILE A 42 14.34 -0.97 16.11
CA ILE A 42 15.16 -2.19 16.15
C ILE A 42 16.13 -2.13 17.33
N GLY A 43 16.09 -3.14 18.20
CA GLY A 43 16.86 -3.25 19.43
C GLY A 43 16.17 -2.68 20.68
N ASN A 44 15.07 -1.93 20.53
CA ASN A 44 14.30 -1.38 21.63
C ASN A 44 13.08 -2.25 21.96
N VAL A 45 12.61 -2.12 23.20
CA VAL A 45 11.32 -2.68 23.60
C VAL A 45 10.21 -1.74 23.16
N VAL A 46 9.17 -2.30 22.57
CA VAL A 46 7.97 -1.56 22.18
C VAL A 46 6.74 -2.23 22.74
N ILE A 47 5.67 -1.45 22.86
CA ILE A 47 4.33 -1.95 23.15
C ILE A 47 3.48 -1.74 21.90
N LEU A 48 2.97 -2.85 21.37
CA LEU A 48 2.06 -2.87 20.23
C LEU A 48 0.65 -3.18 20.72
N GLU A 49 -0.31 -2.35 20.36
CA GLU A 49 -1.71 -2.75 20.41
C GLU A 49 -2.09 -3.31 19.06
N THR A 50 -2.59 -4.55 19.07
CA THR A 50 -3.12 -5.19 17.88
C THR A 50 -4.63 -5.22 17.93
N THR A 51 -5.29 -5.51 16.81
CA THR A 51 -6.73 -5.81 16.76
C THR A 51 -7.17 -6.94 17.71
N ARG A 52 -6.22 -7.75 18.21
CA ARG A 52 -6.45 -8.89 19.10
C ARG A 52 -5.91 -8.68 20.52
N GLY A 53 -5.43 -7.48 20.84
CA GLY A 53 -4.91 -7.11 22.15
C GLY A 53 -3.42 -6.69 22.14
N ARG A 54 -2.94 -6.35 23.34
CA ARG A 54 -1.62 -5.80 23.60
C ARG A 54 -0.52 -6.86 23.60
N ILE A 55 0.62 -6.53 22.99
CA ILE A 55 1.85 -7.32 23.01
C ILE A 55 3.04 -6.40 23.27
N ASP A 56 3.98 -6.83 24.10
CA ASP A 56 5.26 -6.15 24.32
C ASP A 56 6.44 -7.06 23.95
N GLY A 57 7.53 -6.46 23.49
CA GLY A 57 8.73 -7.20 23.12
C GLY A 57 9.81 -6.34 22.48
N CYS A 58 11.01 -6.89 22.39
CA CYS A 58 12.13 -6.26 21.68
C CYS A 58 11.97 -6.46 20.18
N VAL A 59 12.11 -5.38 19.40
CA VAL A 59 12.09 -5.44 17.93
C VAL A 59 13.41 -6.00 17.43
N LEU A 60 13.37 -7.15 16.77
CA LEU A 60 14.57 -7.78 16.21
C LEU A 60 14.75 -7.47 14.72
N ASP A 61 13.66 -7.38 13.96
CA ASP A 61 13.67 -7.14 12.51
C ASP A 61 12.30 -6.61 12.06
N VAL A 62 12.28 -5.88 10.95
CA VAL A 62 11.07 -5.31 10.36
C VAL A 62 11.07 -5.60 8.86
N LYS A 63 9.99 -6.21 8.38
CA LYS A 63 9.69 -6.39 6.96
C LYS A 63 8.49 -5.54 6.58
N GLN A 64 8.19 -5.53 5.28
CA GLN A 64 7.15 -4.66 4.73
C GLN A 64 5.75 -4.97 5.27
N ASP A 65 5.48 -6.22 5.65
CA ASP A 65 4.17 -6.69 6.10
C ASP A 65 4.15 -7.14 7.57
N HIS A 66 5.31 -7.31 8.20
CA HIS A 66 5.40 -7.81 9.58
C HIS A 66 6.62 -7.29 10.35
N VAL A 67 6.52 -7.31 11.68
CA VAL A 67 7.61 -7.06 12.62
C VAL A 67 7.92 -8.34 13.40
N LEU A 68 9.20 -8.62 13.59
CA LEU A 68 9.69 -9.70 14.44
C LEU A 68 9.94 -9.17 15.85
N LEU A 69 9.16 -9.67 16.81
CA LEU A 69 9.35 -9.36 18.22
C LEU A 69 9.92 -10.57 18.97
N GLU A 70 10.71 -10.28 20.00
CA GLU A 70 11.14 -11.25 21.01
C GLU A 70 10.65 -10.87 22.41
N GLN A 71 10.01 -11.81 23.08
CA GLN A 71 9.57 -11.67 24.47
C GLN A 71 9.82 -12.99 25.20
N ARG A 72 10.49 -12.96 26.36
CA ARG A 72 10.78 -14.15 27.20
C ARG A 72 11.39 -15.32 26.39
N LYS A 73 12.36 -15.02 25.51
CA LYS A 73 13.03 -15.99 24.61
C LYS A 73 12.11 -16.66 23.57
N LYS A 74 10.88 -16.17 23.40
CA LYS A 74 9.98 -16.60 22.32
C LYS A 74 9.95 -15.51 21.26
N LYS A 75 9.97 -15.93 20.00
CA LYS A 75 9.90 -15.06 18.83
C LYS A 75 8.56 -15.18 18.16
N PHE A 76 8.00 -14.07 17.71
CA PHE A 76 6.75 -14.06 16.98
C PHE A 76 6.71 -12.92 15.96
N PHE A 77 6.03 -13.19 14.85
CA PHE A 77 5.80 -12.24 13.78
C PHE A 77 4.43 -11.59 13.98
N VAL A 78 4.40 -10.27 14.03
CA VAL A 78 3.16 -9.49 14.10
C VAL A 78 2.94 -8.82 12.76
N ARG A 79 1.79 -9.04 12.12
CA ARG A 79 1.44 -8.34 10.88
C ARG A 79 1.27 -6.85 11.16
N ILE A 80 1.92 -6.00 10.37
CA ILE A 80 1.82 -4.55 10.49
C ILE A 80 0.37 -4.08 10.26
N ALA A 81 -0.36 -4.73 9.35
CA ALA A 81 -1.76 -4.42 9.08
C ALA A 81 -2.71 -4.62 10.28
N GLU A 82 -2.29 -5.36 11.31
CA GLU A 82 -3.08 -5.60 12.53
C GLU A 82 -2.70 -4.68 13.68
N ILE A 83 -1.68 -3.82 13.51
CA ILE A 83 -1.22 -2.89 14.54
C ILE A 83 -2.13 -1.67 14.54
N VAL A 84 -2.72 -1.36 15.69
CA VAL A 84 -3.58 -0.21 15.93
C VAL A 84 -2.75 1.00 16.38
N TRP A 85 -1.81 0.80 17.31
CA TRP A 85 -0.86 1.83 17.73
C TRP A 85 0.45 1.22 18.23
N ILE A 86 1.50 2.04 18.22
CA ILE A 86 2.86 1.70 18.66
C ILE A 86 3.24 2.69 19.76
N MET A 87 3.64 2.18 20.92
CA MET A 87 4.24 2.98 21.99
C MET A 87 5.71 2.59 22.14
N PRO A 88 6.65 3.45 21.70
CA PRO A 88 8.07 3.30 21.95
C PRO A 88 8.37 3.45 23.45
N GLU A 89 9.39 2.76 23.94
CA GLU A 89 10.00 3.02 25.26
C GLU A 89 11.06 4.14 25.17
#